data_AF-A0A8H6FGM6-F1
#
_entry.id   AF-A0A8H6FGM6-F1
#
_cell.length_a   1.000
_cell.length_b   1.000
_cell.length_c   1.000
_cell.angle_alpha   90.00
_cell.angle_beta   90.00
_cell.angle_gamma   90.00
#
_symmetry.space_group_name_H-M   'P 1'
#
loop_
_entity.id
_entity.type
_entity.pdbx_description
1 polymer ?
#
loop_
_entity_poly.entity_id
_entity_poly.type
_entity_poly.pdbx_seq_one_letter_code
_entity_poly.pdbx_strand_id
1 'polypeptide(L)'
;MSSQGTKRPREEDHPPEASRPRKRPGGAARISKADSEAVLQRQQQRAEEDRHAAATRGVEEVVRQHYNAVPQRGREWRKTDSRIKGLRSFNNWIKSTIIHKFSPCESGREPLPLRVLDIGCGKGGDLGKWQQAPQPVELYVGVDPAEVSIDQAKERFSQMRSGGGRASRGGRGGRGGYQGGRPQRTFDAEFFAEDAFTYSLGDIPIIREVGFGPGSRWGPGGGFDVVSMMFCMHYAFENEAKAKGMLANVAGSLKKGGRFLGVAPNSDAIRLGVETFHERQAKAAASNLNGKPRGTVDGKSNAALSSTASRVPASASQETQAPSWKRKAVDEVDGEPTAKKVERSDESNSKTEIAAAINVLTEPPSDPPFNGENFEPEHKKLNDQKIDAAADKKDSRTESDPESNVPEGDQQPLVAEWGNGIYRVRFPGNTPTDGIFRPPYGWKYSYFLEEAVEEVPEYVVPWEAFRAIAEDYNLELQYRKPFTEVWNEEKDSPVFGPLSERMGVRGRDAGPLLVSDEEMEAASFYHAFCFYKI
;
A
#
# COMPACT_ATOMS: atom_id res chain seq x y z
N MET A 1 29.71 42.97 88.43
CA MET A 1 30.76 42.38 89.28
C MET A 1 31.11 40.99 88.77
N SER A 2 32.31 40.55 89.11
CA SER A 2 32.99 39.30 88.73
C SER A 2 32.15 37.99 88.77
N SER A 3 32.27 37.21 87.69
CA SER A 3 32.69 35.78 87.65
C SER A 3 31.80 34.59 88.05
N GLN A 4 32.15 33.47 87.39
CA GLN A 4 32.00 32.05 87.75
C GLN A 4 30.71 31.30 87.38
N GLY A 5 30.77 30.63 86.22
CA GLY A 5 30.94 29.16 86.23
C GLY A 5 29.73 28.29 86.56
N THR A 6 28.81 28.12 85.61
CA THR A 6 27.81 27.05 85.62
C THR A 6 28.27 25.84 84.79
N LYS A 7 28.43 24.68 85.45
CA LYS A 7 28.74 23.40 84.80
C LYS A 7 27.50 22.86 84.06
N ARG A 8 27.72 22.24 82.91
CA ARG A 8 26.67 21.52 82.16
C ARG A 8 26.24 20.24 82.91
N PRO A 9 24.95 19.89 82.95
CA PRO A 9 24.51 18.52 83.25
C PRO A 9 24.87 17.58 82.09
N ARG A 10 25.02 16.29 82.38
CA ARG A 10 25.27 15.24 81.38
C ARG A 10 24.02 15.00 80.52
N GLU A 11 24.19 14.97 79.20
CA GLU A 11 23.34 14.15 78.33
C GLU A 11 23.69 12.67 78.53
N GLU A 12 22.72 11.78 78.39
CA GLU A 12 22.91 10.34 78.47
C GLU A 12 23.40 9.82 77.11
N ASP A 13 24.68 9.45 77.03
CA ASP A 13 25.25 8.84 75.82
C ASP A 13 24.59 7.49 75.54
N HIS A 14 23.81 7.43 74.46
CA HIS A 14 23.33 6.17 73.90
C HIS A 14 24.53 5.31 73.44
N PRO A 15 24.50 3.97 73.65
CA PRO A 15 25.60 3.10 73.27
C PRO A 15 25.81 3.09 71.75
N PRO A 16 27.06 2.94 71.26
CA PRO A 16 27.39 3.08 69.85
C PRO A 16 26.67 2.02 69.00
N GLU A 17 26.01 2.47 67.93
CA GLU A 17 25.32 1.61 66.97
C GLU A 17 26.30 0.61 66.35
N ALA A 18 26.13 -0.67 66.69
CA ALA A 18 27.02 -1.72 66.23
C ALA A 18 26.97 -1.82 64.70
N SER A 19 28.09 -1.51 64.05
CA SER A 19 28.20 -1.56 62.59
C SER A 19 27.78 -2.93 62.06
N ARG A 20 26.68 -2.98 61.29
CA ARG A 20 26.21 -4.22 60.66
C ARG A 20 27.38 -4.88 59.92
N PRO A 21 27.71 -6.16 60.17
CA PRO A 21 28.85 -6.80 59.53
C PRO A 21 28.66 -6.75 58.01
N ARG A 22 29.61 -6.13 57.31
CA ARG A 22 29.64 -6.12 55.84
C ARG A 22 29.57 -7.56 55.36
N LYS A 23 28.47 -7.93 54.67
CA LYS A 23 28.35 -9.24 54.02
C LYS A 23 29.61 -9.45 53.18
N ARG A 24 30.36 -10.52 53.48
CA ARG A 24 31.45 -10.98 52.62
C ARG A 24 30.89 -11.16 51.20
N PRO A 25 31.66 -10.89 50.13
CA PRO A 25 31.25 -11.19 48.77
C PRO A 25 31.23 -12.71 48.57
N GLY A 26 30.17 -13.35 49.06
CA GLY A 26 29.90 -14.76 48.85
C GLY A 26 29.42 -14.95 47.42
N GLY A 27 30.20 -15.67 46.63
CA GLY A 27 29.84 -16.23 45.33
C GLY A 27 29.02 -15.34 44.42
N ALA A 28 29.68 -14.61 43.51
CA ALA A 28 29.02 -14.15 42.29
C ALA A 28 28.28 -15.35 41.68
N ALA A 29 26.97 -15.19 41.45
CA ALA A 29 26.13 -16.28 40.98
C ALA A 29 26.70 -16.79 39.66
N ARG A 30 27.30 -17.99 39.70
CA ARG A 30 27.70 -18.72 38.50
C ARG A 30 26.41 -19.21 37.85
N ILE A 31 25.75 -18.31 37.11
CA ILE A 31 24.75 -18.69 36.11
C ILE A 31 25.43 -19.75 35.27
N SER A 32 24.95 -20.99 35.34
CA SER A 32 25.62 -22.07 34.63
C SER A 32 25.45 -21.86 33.12
N LYS A 33 26.32 -22.49 32.32
CA LYS A 33 26.13 -22.48 30.87
C LYS A 33 24.74 -23.04 30.51
N ALA A 34 24.30 -24.10 31.20
CA ALA A 34 22.98 -24.68 31.05
C ALA A 34 21.84 -23.70 31.40
N ASP A 35 21.98 -22.86 32.44
CA ASP A 35 20.95 -21.84 32.76
C ASP A 35 20.88 -20.75 31.69
N SER A 36 22.03 -20.34 31.16
CA SER A 36 22.10 -19.35 30.06
C SER A 36 21.53 -19.92 28.76
N GLU A 37 21.85 -21.17 28.44
CA GLU A 37 21.34 -21.91 27.27
C GLU A 37 19.83 -22.16 27.38
N ALA A 38 19.31 -22.51 28.56
CA ALA A 38 17.88 -22.67 28.80
C ALA A 38 17.11 -21.35 28.67
N VAL A 39 17.68 -20.23 29.14
CA VAL A 39 17.08 -18.89 28.93
C VAL A 39 17.10 -18.51 27.43
N LEU A 40 18.17 -18.82 26.71
CA LEU A 40 18.27 -18.57 25.27
C LEU A 40 17.27 -19.42 24.47
N GLN A 41 17.17 -20.72 24.75
CA GLN A 41 16.17 -21.62 24.14
C GLN A 41 14.75 -21.15 24.43
N ARG A 42 14.46 -20.67 25.64
CA ARG A 42 13.13 -20.15 25.99
C ARG A 42 12.83 -18.82 25.29
N GLN A 43 13.83 -17.99 25.01
CA GLN A 43 13.69 -16.79 24.17
C GLN A 43 13.49 -17.16 22.69
N GLN A 44 14.19 -18.18 22.19
CA GLN A 44 14.02 -18.70 20.83
C GLN A 44 12.63 -19.31 20.64
N GLN A 45 12.18 -20.19 21.56
CA GLN A 45 10.82 -20.75 21.55
C GLN A 45 9.77 -19.65 21.61
N ARG A 46 9.91 -18.63 22.46
CA ARG A 46 8.98 -17.48 22.43
C ARG A 46 9.00 -16.73 21.10
N ALA A 47 10.18 -16.51 20.53
CA ALA A 47 10.30 -15.84 19.24
C ALA A 47 9.75 -16.69 18.07
N GLU A 48 9.74 -18.03 18.18
CA GLU A 48 9.11 -18.95 17.24
C GLU A 48 7.60 -19.02 17.47
N GLU A 49 7.13 -19.08 18.72
CA GLU A 49 5.70 -19.01 19.10
C GLU A 49 5.08 -17.68 18.66
N ASP A 50 5.76 -16.54 18.88
CA ASP A 50 5.31 -15.22 18.45
C ASP A 50 5.31 -15.11 16.91
N ARG A 51 6.32 -15.66 16.21
CA ARG A 51 6.34 -15.76 14.74
C ARG A 51 5.21 -16.64 14.22
N HIS A 52 4.97 -17.78 14.84
CA HIS A 52 3.93 -18.72 14.43
C HIS A 52 2.55 -18.13 14.70
N ALA A 53 2.33 -17.49 15.86
CA ALA A 53 1.09 -16.78 16.16
C ALA A 53 0.85 -15.58 15.21
N ALA A 54 1.91 -14.86 14.82
CA ALA A 54 1.84 -13.82 13.79
C ALA A 54 1.65 -14.38 12.36
N ALA A 55 1.98 -15.65 12.11
CA ALA A 55 1.68 -16.36 10.86
C ALA A 55 0.27 -16.97 10.84
N THR A 56 -0.29 -17.34 12.01
CA THR A 56 -1.66 -17.86 12.15
C THR A 56 -2.71 -16.74 12.17
N ARG A 57 -2.35 -15.52 12.60
CA ARG A 57 -3.19 -14.33 12.38
C ARG A 57 -3.09 -13.92 10.91
N GLY A 58 -4.23 -13.94 10.20
CA GLY A 58 -4.30 -13.43 8.83
C GLY A 58 -3.77 -12.00 8.75
N VAL A 59 -3.02 -11.67 7.71
CA VAL A 59 -2.37 -10.35 7.56
C VAL A 59 -3.38 -9.21 7.63
N GLU A 60 -4.56 -9.44 7.05
CA GLU A 60 -5.72 -8.55 7.12
C GLU A 60 -6.14 -8.20 8.56
N GLU A 61 -6.11 -9.14 9.50
CA GLU A 61 -6.44 -8.88 10.90
C GLU A 61 -5.38 -7.98 11.56
N VAL A 62 -4.10 -8.14 11.18
CA VAL A 62 -3.02 -7.27 11.65
C VAL A 62 -3.19 -5.85 11.11
N VAL A 63 -3.53 -5.71 9.81
CA VAL A 63 -3.84 -4.42 9.17
C VAL A 63 -5.05 -3.76 9.84
N ARG A 64 -6.14 -4.51 10.06
CA ARG A 64 -7.38 -4.06 10.70
C ARG A 64 -7.14 -3.59 12.14
N GLN A 65 -6.42 -4.39 12.93
CA GLN A 65 -6.03 -4.02 14.30
C GLN A 65 -5.16 -2.77 14.32
N HIS A 66 -4.19 -2.65 13.41
CA HIS A 66 -3.35 -1.47 13.30
C HIS A 66 -4.17 -0.19 13.05
N TYR A 67 -4.98 -0.15 11.99
CA TYR A 67 -5.78 1.05 11.70
C TYR A 67 -6.80 1.38 12.80
N ASN A 68 -7.33 0.39 13.52
CA ASN A 68 -8.19 0.61 14.68
C ASN A 68 -7.41 1.19 15.87
N ALA A 69 -6.18 0.73 16.11
CA ALA A 69 -5.33 1.19 17.21
C ALA A 69 -4.71 2.59 16.98
N VAL A 70 -4.45 3.00 15.72
CA VAL A 70 -3.87 4.31 15.39
C VAL A 70 -4.72 5.45 15.98
N PRO A 71 -4.21 6.20 16.99
CA PRO A 71 -5.01 7.17 17.71
C PRO A 71 -5.53 8.31 16.83
N GLN A 72 -6.74 8.80 17.10
CA GLN A 72 -7.27 9.99 16.47
C GLN A 72 -6.58 11.26 16.98
N ARG A 73 -5.35 11.51 16.51
CA ARG A 73 -4.70 12.81 16.67
C ARG A 73 -5.51 13.85 15.87
N GLY A 74 -5.81 15.00 16.46
CA GLY A 74 -6.79 15.97 15.92
C GLY A 74 -6.41 16.60 14.56
N ARG A 75 -7.35 17.31 13.92
CA ARG A 75 -7.06 18.06 12.67
C ARG A 75 -6.01 19.15 12.88
N GLU A 76 -6.02 19.79 14.06
CA GLU A 76 -5.04 20.82 14.42
C GLU A 76 -3.65 20.23 14.60
N TRP A 77 -3.52 19.18 15.44
CA TRP A 77 -2.26 18.44 15.63
C TRP A 77 -1.61 17.99 14.31
N ARG A 78 -2.40 17.52 13.33
CA ARG A 78 -1.88 17.15 11.99
C ARG A 78 -1.29 18.31 11.18
N LYS A 79 -1.59 19.56 11.55
CA LYS A 79 -1.06 20.78 10.92
C LYS A 79 0.08 21.42 11.71
N THR A 80 0.03 21.36 13.04
CA THR A 80 0.98 22.02 13.94
C THR A 80 2.16 21.14 14.31
N ASP A 81 1.90 19.92 14.78
CA ASP A 81 2.86 19.11 15.55
C ASP A 81 3.30 17.81 14.86
N SER A 82 2.62 17.41 13.78
CA SER A 82 2.97 16.21 13.00
C SER A 82 4.32 16.37 12.30
N ARG A 83 5.24 15.42 12.52
CA ARG A 83 6.55 15.35 11.85
C ARG A 83 6.44 15.19 10.34
N ILE A 84 5.38 14.50 9.87
CA ILE A 84 5.10 14.26 8.45
C ILE A 84 3.99 15.16 7.87
N LYS A 85 3.88 16.40 8.34
CA LYS A 85 2.81 17.34 7.93
C LYS A 85 2.85 17.74 6.45
N GLY A 86 4.03 17.85 5.85
CA GLY A 86 4.22 18.15 4.43
C GLY A 86 3.76 16.96 3.58
N LEU A 87 4.20 15.76 3.93
CA LEU A 87 3.77 14.50 3.30
C LEU A 87 2.24 14.32 3.38
N ARG A 88 1.63 14.58 4.54
CA ARG A 88 0.17 14.50 4.69
C ARG A 88 -0.56 15.52 3.79
N SER A 89 -0.04 16.73 3.66
CA SER A 89 -0.62 17.75 2.76
C SER A 89 -0.45 17.35 1.30
N PHE A 90 0.74 16.88 0.91
CA PHE A 90 1.08 16.43 -0.43
C PHE A 90 0.24 15.22 -0.87
N ASN A 91 0.16 14.15 -0.07
CA ASN A 91 -0.67 12.98 -0.35
C ASN A 91 -2.15 13.34 -0.47
N ASN A 92 -2.65 14.27 0.35
CA ASN A 92 -4.01 14.77 0.21
C ASN A 92 -4.22 15.59 -1.08
N TRP A 93 -3.22 16.38 -1.51
CA TRP A 93 -3.28 17.13 -2.75
C TRP A 93 -3.29 16.19 -3.96
N ILE A 94 -2.39 15.19 -4.02
CA ILE A 94 -2.39 14.17 -5.07
C ILE A 94 -3.78 13.50 -5.18
N LYS A 95 -4.36 13.05 -4.05
CA LYS A 95 -5.71 12.47 -4.06
C LYS A 95 -6.77 13.43 -4.58
N SER A 96 -6.72 14.72 -4.22
CA SER A 96 -7.64 15.73 -4.76
C SER A 96 -7.45 15.91 -6.27
N THR A 97 -6.20 16.01 -6.74
CA THR A 97 -5.85 16.16 -8.16
C THR A 97 -6.39 14.99 -8.98
N ILE A 98 -6.15 13.75 -8.55
CA ILE A 98 -6.58 12.54 -9.27
C ILE A 98 -8.10 12.39 -9.27
N ILE A 99 -8.78 12.62 -8.14
CA ILE A 99 -10.25 12.65 -8.07
C ILE A 99 -10.80 13.72 -9.01
N HIS A 100 -10.33 14.96 -8.93
CA HIS A 100 -10.84 16.05 -9.79
C HIS A 100 -10.56 15.82 -11.28
N LYS A 101 -9.42 15.22 -11.64
CA LYS A 101 -9.02 14.98 -13.03
C LYS A 101 -9.79 13.85 -13.70
N PHE A 102 -10.15 12.79 -12.96
CA PHE A 102 -10.72 11.57 -13.53
C PHE A 102 -12.14 11.22 -13.09
N SER A 103 -12.77 12.00 -12.21
CA SER A 103 -14.20 11.85 -11.90
C SER A 103 -15.17 12.41 -12.96
N PRO A 104 -14.85 13.48 -13.73
CA PRO A 104 -15.75 13.98 -14.76
C PRO A 104 -16.10 12.95 -15.82
N CYS A 105 -17.37 12.91 -16.23
CA CYS A 105 -17.79 12.20 -17.43
C CYS A 105 -17.37 13.01 -18.67
N GLU A 106 -16.54 12.43 -19.53
CA GLU A 106 -16.06 13.05 -20.78
C GLU A 106 -17.12 13.11 -21.89
N SER A 107 -18.36 12.68 -21.63
CA SER A 107 -19.44 12.80 -22.60
C SER A 107 -19.82 14.27 -22.83
N GLY A 108 -19.84 14.74 -24.09
CA GLY A 108 -20.33 16.07 -24.47
C GLY A 108 -21.86 16.26 -24.35
N ARG A 109 -22.49 15.60 -23.39
CA ARG A 109 -23.88 15.79 -22.94
C ARG A 109 -23.84 16.37 -21.53
N GLU A 110 -24.93 17.00 -21.10
CA GLU A 110 -25.07 17.47 -19.70
C GLU A 110 -24.73 16.32 -18.72
N PRO A 111 -23.68 16.46 -17.89
CA PRO A 111 -23.19 15.36 -17.07
C PRO A 111 -24.16 15.08 -15.92
N LEU A 112 -24.66 13.85 -15.86
CA LEU A 112 -25.46 13.38 -14.73
C LEU A 112 -24.62 13.34 -13.44
N PRO A 113 -25.22 13.48 -12.26
CA PRO A 113 -24.50 13.30 -11.00
C PRO A 113 -23.78 11.93 -10.91
N LEU A 114 -22.63 11.91 -10.25
CA LEU A 114 -21.78 10.73 -10.12
C LEU A 114 -22.28 9.76 -9.05
N ARG A 115 -22.10 8.47 -9.31
CA ARG A 115 -22.15 7.38 -8.32
C ARG A 115 -20.74 6.87 -8.09
N VAL A 116 -20.29 6.93 -6.84
CA VAL A 116 -18.92 6.62 -6.43
C VAL A 116 -18.92 5.45 -5.46
N LEU A 117 -18.06 4.45 -5.71
CA LEU A 117 -17.77 3.36 -4.77
C LEU A 117 -16.31 3.50 -4.31
N ASP A 118 -16.09 3.67 -3.00
CA ASP A 118 -14.77 3.92 -2.41
C ASP A 118 -14.36 2.71 -1.57
N ILE A 119 -13.49 1.87 -2.14
CA ILE A 119 -13.04 0.61 -1.55
C ILE A 119 -11.76 0.88 -0.74
N GLY A 120 -11.77 0.52 0.54
CA GLY A 120 -10.78 0.96 1.51
C GLY A 120 -10.97 2.43 1.89
N CYS A 121 -12.22 2.88 2.05
CA CYS A 121 -12.52 4.29 2.37
C CYS A 121 -11.97 4.74 3.74
N GLY A 122 -11.61 3.77 4.60
CA GLY A 122 -11.13 3.96 5.96
C GLY A 122 -12.04 4.87 6.76
N LYS A 123 -11.41 5.77 7.52
CA LYS A 123 -12.08 6.75 8.40
C LYS A 123 -12.76 7.90 7.63
N GLY A 124 -13.16 7.71 6.36
CA GLY A 124 -13.76 8.74 5.50
C GLY A 124 -12.80 9.87 5.13
N GLY A 125 -11.57 9.53 4.72
CA GLY A 125 -10.51 10.52 4.43
C GLY A 125 -10.79 11.44 3.23
N ASP A 126 -11.59 10.95 2.28
CA ASP A 126 -11.78 11.58 0.97
C ASP A 126 -13.19 12.12 0.73
N LEU A 127 -14.13 11.94 1.68
CA LEU A 127 -15.49 12.52 1.66
C LEU A 127 -15.52 14.01 1.28
N GLY A 128 -14.61 14.79 1.88
CA GLY A 128 -14.50 16.23 1.59
C GLY A 128 -13.92 16.55 0.21
N LYS A 129 -13.24 15.61 -0.44
CA LYS A 129 -12.76 15.73 -1.82
C LYS A 129 -13.89 15.43 -2.80
N TRP A 130 -14.63 14.35 -2.57
CA TRP A 130 -15.86 14.02 -3.31
C TRP A 130 -16.91 15.13 -3.23
N GLN A 131 -17.08 15.79 -2.08
CA GLN A 131 -17.96 16.95 -1.92
C GLN A 131 -17.51 18.19 -2.74
N GLN A 132 -16.22 18.28 -3.08
CA GLN A 132 -15.61 19.37 -3.85
C GLN A 132 -15.30 18.97 -5.30
N ALA A 133 -15.66 17.74 -5.72
CA ALA A 133 -15.43 17.25 -7.07
C ALA A 133 -16.11 18.17 -8.11
N PRO A 134 -15.53 18.32 -9.31
CA PRO A 134 -16.05 19.23 -10.35
C PRO A 134 -17.45 18.84 -10.84
N GLN A 135 -17.76 17.56 -10.87
CA GLN A 135 -19.09 17.02 -11.16
C GLN A 135 -19.74 16.60 -9.82
N PRO A 136 -21.00 16.96 -9.56
CA PRO A 136 -21.65 16.66 -8.29
C PRO A 136 -21.82 15.14 -8.12
N VAL A 137 -21.59 14.64 -6.91
CA VAL A 137 -21.91 13.27 -6.52
C VAL A 137 -23.38 13.20 -6.11
N GLU A 138 -24.10 12.17 -6.56
CA GLU A 138 -25.43 11.78 -6.07
C GLU A 138 -25.29 10.77 -4.94
N LEU A 139 -24.53 9.70 -5.17
CA LEU A 139 -24.35 8.58 -4.25
C LEU A 139 -22.87 8.29 -4.02
N TYR A 140 -22.49 8.12 -2.76
CA TYR A 140 -21.20 7.61 -2.32
C TYR A 140 -21.40 6.34 -1.49
N VAL A 141 -20.77 5.23 -1.87
CA VAL A 141 -20.74 4.00 -1.07
C VAL A 141 -19.31 3.77 -0.59
N GLY A 142 -19.09 3.81 0.72
CA GLY A 142 -17.80 3.50 1.33
C GLY A 142 -17.75 2.06 1.82
N VAL A 143 -16.71 1.31 1.47
CA VAL A 143 -16.48 -0.06 1.97
C VAL A 143 -15.09 -0.16 2.57
N ASP A 144 -14.95 -0.77 3.74
CA ASP A 144 -13.68 -0.98 4.43
C ASP A 144 -13.79 -2.16 5.42
N PRO A 145 -12.80 -3.05 5.54
CA PRO A 145 -12.89 -4.20 6.45
C PRO A 145 -12.84 -3.81 7.95
N ALA A 146 -12.49 -2.56 8.29
CA ALA A 146 -12.45 -2.08 9.67
C ALA A 146 -13.75 -1.37 10.07
N GLU A 147 -14.64 -2.08 10.76
CA GLU A 147 -15.91 -1.55 11.33
C GLU A 147 -15.74 -0.23 12.09
N VAL A 148 -14.73 -0.11 12.95
CA VAL A 148 -14.42 1.12 13.70
C VAL A 148 -14.03 2.29 12.77
N SER A 149 -13.39 2.01 11.63
CA SER A 149 -13.12 3.03 10.61
C SER A 149 -14.40 3.46 9.88
N ILE A 150 -15.27 2.51 9.58
CA ILE A 150 -16.59 2.75 8.97
C ILE A 150 -17.47 3.62 9.87
N ASP A 151 -17.55 3.36 11.17
CA ASP A 151 -18.33 4.20 12.08
C ASP A 151 -17.76 5.62 12.21
N GLN A 152 -16.43 5.78 12.20
CA GLN A 152 -15.79 7.10 12.13
C GLN A 152 -16.06 7.81 10.79
N ALA A 153 -16.22 7.07 9.69
CA ALA A 153 -16.61 7.63 8.40
C ALA A 153 -18.08 8.10 8.40
N LYS A 154 -19.00 7.30 8.94
CA LYS A 154 -20.42 7.66 9.17
C LYS A 154 -20.55 8.91 10.04
N GLU A 155 -19.78 9.00 11.14
CA GLU A 155 -19.79 10.17 12.02
C GLU A 155 -19.29 11.42 11.27
N ARG A 156 -18.16 11.32 10.57
CA ARG A 156 -17.60 12.44 9.78
C ARG A 156 -18.55 12.92 8.70
N PHE A 157 -19.22 11.99 8.01
CA PHE A 157 -20.24 12.32 7.02
C PHE A 157 -21.45 13.01 7.66
N SER A 158 -21.91 12.54 8.83
CA SER A 158 -22.99 13.17 9.59
C SER A 158 -22.65 14.58 10.07
N GLN A 159 -21.40 14.81 10.48
CA GLN A 159 -20.88 16.15 10.79
C GLN A 159 -20.84 17.05 9.54
N MET A 160 -20.47 16.50 8.37
CA MET A 160 -20.48 17.24 7.09
C MET A 160 -21.91 17.65 6.68
N ARG A 161 -22.87 16.71 6.75
CA ARG A 161 -24.30 16.93 6.41
C ARG A 161 -24.96 17.93 7.37
N SER A 162 -24.67 17.86 8.67
CA SER A 162 -25.22 18.79 9.68
C SER A 162 -24.55 20.17 9.69
N GLY A 163 -23.25 20.25 9.39
CA GLY A 163 -22.50 21.51 9.28
C GLY A 163 -23.05 22.45 8.20
N GLY A 164 -23.53 21.89 7.09
CA GLY A 164 -24.17 22.65 6.00
C GLY A 164 -25.44 23.43 6.42
N GLY A 165 -26.12 23.02 7.50
CA GLY A 165 -27.34 23.67 7.98
C GLY A 165 -27.12 24.84 8.95
N ARG A 166 -26.03 24.84 9.73
CA ARG A 166 -25.83 25.81 10.82
C ARG A 166 -25.15 27.12 10.41
N ALA A 167 -24.34 27.10 9.35
CA ALA A 167 -23.67 28.31 8.85
C ALA A 167 -24.64 29.38 8.30
N SER A 168 -25.87 28.99 7.93
CA SER A 168 -26.85 29.89 7.30
C SER A 168 -27.68 30.76 8.28
N ARG A 169 -27.42 30.73 9.60
CA ARG A 169 -28.24 31.50 10.57
C ARG A 169 -27.47 32.30 11.63
N GLY A 170 -26.16 32.48 11.48
CA GLY A 170 -25.40 33.38 12.37
C GLY A 170 -23.88 33.30 12.21
N GLY A 171 -23.32 34.06 11.27
CA GLY A 171 -21.86 34.08 11.03
C GLY A 171 -21.42 35.22 10.14
N ARG A 172 -21.17 36.40 10.72
CA ARG A 172 -20.68 37.59 10.00
C ARG A 172 -19.16 37.53 9.84
N GLY A 173 -18.68 36.91 8.76
CA GLY A 173 -17.26 37.01 8.35
C GLY A 173 -16.71 35.78 7.63
N GLY A 174 -16.23 35.96 6.39
CA GLY A 174 -15.65 34.88 5.59
C GLY A 174 -15.54 35.20 4.09
N ARG A 175 -14.88 36.30 3.71
CA ARG A 175 -14.53 36.55 2.29
C ARG A 175 -13.47 35.53 1.84
N GLY A 176 -13.84 34.57 0.99
CA GLY A 176 -12.87 33.64 0.39
C GLY A 176 -13.49 32.41 -0.27
N GLY A 177 -13.97 32.55 -1.50
CA GLY A 177 -14.52 31.44 -2.29
C GLY A 177 -15.40 31.94 -3.44
N TYR A 178 -15.24 31.33 -4.62
CA TYR A 178 -15.79 31.67 -5.93
C TYR A 178 -17.28 32.11 -5.99
N GLN A 179 -17.60 32.86 -7.05
CA GLN A 179 -18.89 33.51 -7.31
C GLN A 179 -20.12 32.60 -7.11
N GLY A 180 -21.08 33.06 -6.30
CA GLY A 180 -22.52 32.91 -6.55
C GLY A 180 -23.16 31.51 -6.53
N GLY A 181 -22.40 30.45 -6.29
CA GLY A 181 -22.93 29.09 -6.24
C GLY A 181 -23.98 28.90 -5.13
N ARG A 182 -25.11 28.24 -5.46
CA ARG A 182 -25.99 27.66 -4.44
C ARG A 182 -25.15 26.69 -3.57
N PRO A 183 -25.40 26.57 -2.25
CA PRO A 183 -24.72 25.57 -1.45
C PRO A 183 -24.93 24.20 -2.08
N GLN A 184 -23.83 23.53 -2.43
CA GLN A 184 -23.87 22.18 -2.99
C GLN A 184 -24.62 21.29 -2.00
N ARG A 185 -25.62 20.55 -2.49
CA ARG A 185 -26.26 19.53 -1.65
C ARG A 185 -25.19 18.50 -1.31
N THR A 186 -25.17 18.07 -0.06
CA THR A 186 -24.41 16.88 0.33
C THR A 186 -25.02 15.69 -0.39
N PHE A 187 -24.17 14.89 -1.04
CA PHE A 187 -24.54 13.61 -1.64
C PHE A 187 -25.14 12.68 -0.58
N ASP A 188 -25.93 11.69 -0.99
CA ASP A 188 -26.32 10.62 -0.07
C ASP A 188 -25.17 9.60 0.01
N ALA A 189 -24.99 9.01 1.20
CA ALA A 189 -23.87 8.13 1.47
C ALA A 189 -24.24 6.94 2.36
N GLU A 190 -23.72 5.78 1.98
CA GLU A 190 -23.84 4.53 2.73
C GLU A 190 -22.44 3.95 3.01
N PHE A 191 -22.30 3.20 4.10
CA PHE A 191 -21.00 2.71 4.59
C PHE A 191 -21.12 1.30 5.14
N PHE A 192 -20.29 0.38 4.63
CA PHE A 192 -20.33 -1.06 4.94
C PHE A 192 -18.98 -1.57 5.42
N ALA A 193 -19.01 -2.44 6.44
CA ALA A 193 -17.83 -3.07 7.02
C ALA A 193 -17.64 -4.46 6.42
N GLU A 194 -16.90 -4.56 5.30
CA GLU A 194 -16.78 -5.80 4.49
C GLU A 194 -15.38 -5.96 3.90
N ASP A 195 -14.93 -7.20 3.72
CA ASP A 195 -13.72 -7.53 2.96
C ASP A 195 -14.03 -7.59 1.45
N ALA A 196 -13.73 -6.48 0.78
CA ALA A 196 -13.86 -6.30 -0.66
C ALA A 196 -12.83 -7.08 -1.52
N PHE A 197 -11.95 -7.88 -0.92
CA PHE A 197 -10.99 -8.71 -1.65
C PHE A 197 -11.42 -10.19 -1.71
N THR A 198 -12.10 -10.69 -0.68
CA THR A 198 -12.57 -12.09 -0.63
C THR A 198 -14.05 -12.25 -0.98
N TYR A 199 -14.92 -11.32 -0.57
CA TYR A 199 -16.38 -11.44 -0.76
C TYR A 199 -16.90 -10.58 -1.91
N SER A 200 -18.05 -10.96 -2.47
CA SER A 200 -18.70 -10.23 -3.57
C SER A 200 -19.40 -8.97 -3.06
N LEU A 201 -18.98 -7.80 -3.56
CA LEU A 201 -19.68 -6.54 -3.25
C LEU A 201 -21.11 -6.51 -3.83
N GLY A 202 -21.43 -7.38 -4.78
CA GLY A 202 -22.79 -7.55 -5.31
C GLY A 202 -23.80 -8.12 -4.29
N ASP A 203 -23.34 -8.60 -3.13
CA ASP A 203 -24.22 -9.03 -2.04
C ASP A 203 -24.73 -7.85 -1.18
N ILE A 204 -24.03 -6.69 -1.24
CA ILE A 204 -24.46 -5.45 -0.58
C ILE A 204 -25.68 -4.86 -1.33
N PRO A 205 -26.83 -4.64 -0.67
CA PRO A 205 -28.07 -4.25 -1.34
C PRO A 205 -27.95 -3.02 -2.25
N ILE A 206 -27.38 -1.91 -1.77
CA ILE A 206 -27.24 -0.68 -2.56
C ILE A 206 -26.31 -0.86 -3.78
N ILE A 207 -25.25 -1.66 -3.67
CA ILE A 207 -24.35 -1.95 -4.79
C ILE A 207 -25.09 -2.78 -5.85
N ARG A 208 -25.90 -3.75 -5.43
CA ARG A 208 -26.75 -4.56 -6.32
C ARG A 208 -27.86 -3.75 -6.99
N GLU A 209 -28.41 -2.75 -6.29
CA GLU A 209 -29.44 -1.84 -6.81
C GLU A 209 -28.90 -0.83 -7.81
N VAL A 210 -27.72 -0.24 -7.54
CA VAL A 210 -26.97 0.55 -8.53
C VAL A 210 -26.59 -0.31 -9.74
N GLY A 211 -26.15 -1.53 -9.47
CA GLY A 211 -25.92 -2.60 -10.43
C GLY A 211 -24.52 -3.21 -10.33
N PHE A 212 -24.46 -4.54 -10.48
CA PHE A 212 -23.24 -5.33 -10.38
C PHE A 212 -23.21 -6.40 -11.48
N GLY A 213 -22.12 -6.46 -12.25
CA GLY A 213 -21.90 -7.42 -13.33
C GLY A 213 -22.61 -7.09 -14.66
N PRO A 214 -22.27 -7.82 -15.74
CA PRO A 214 -22.89 -7.62 -17.04
C PRO A 214 -24.36 -8.08 -17.03
N GLY A 215 -25.27 -7.19 -17.43
CA GLY A 215 -26.69 -7.51 -17.56
C GLY A 215 -27.52 -7.31 -16.29
N SER A 216 -27.20 -6.30 -15.46
CA SER A 216 -28.05 -5.87 -14.35
C SER A 216 -29.53 -5.82 -14.75
N ARG A 217 -30.39 -6.44 -13.92
CA ARG A 217 -31.83 -6.67 -14.21
C ARG A 217 -32.65 -5.36 -14.33
N TRP A 218 -32.02 -4.22 -14.06
CA TRP A 218 -32.61 -2.88 -14.02
C TRP A 218 -32.33 -2.03 -15.28
N GLY A 219 -31.61 -2.57 -16.28
CA GLY A 219 -31.44 -1.93 -17.59
C GLY A 219 -30.04 -2.02 -18.19
N PRO A 220 -29.80 -1.40 -19.37
CA PRO A 220 -28.51 -1.44 -20.04
C PRO A 220 -27.48 -0.57 -19.29
N GLY A 221 -26.75 -1.18 -18.35
CA GLY A 221 -25.56 -0.58 -17.73
C GLY A 221 -25.82 0.32 -16.51
N GLY A 222 -26.59 -0.16 -15.53
CA GLY A 222 -26.52 0.36 -14.17
C GLY A 222 -25.25 -0.10 -13.46
N GLY A 223 -24.44 0.85 -13.00
CA GLY A 223 -23.19 0.62 -12.27
C GLY A 223 -22.61 1.97 -11.83
N PHE A 224 -21.55 1.94 -11.02
CA PHE A 224 -20.86 3.13 -10.53
C PHE A 224 -20.10 3.82 -11.67
N ASP A 225 -20.07 5.16 -11.64
CA ASP A 225 -19.26 5.98 -12.54
C ASP A 225 -17.77 5.88 -12.21
N VAL A 226 -17.46 5.83 -10.91
CA VAL A 226 -16.10 5.78 -10.40
C VAL A 226 -15.99 4.75 -9.29
N VAL A 227 -14.97 3.90 -9.37
CA VAL A 227 -14.48 3.11 -8.24
C VAL A 227 -13.13 3.69 -7.81
N SER A 228 -12.96 3.98 -6.52
CA SER A 228 -11.70 4.48 -5.96
C SER A 228 -11.05 3.47 -5.01
N MET A 229 -9.72 3.36 -5.10
CA MET A 229 -8.88 2.59 -4.18
C MET A 229 -7.63 3.39 -3.77
N MET A 230 -7.73 4.06 -2.62
CA MET A 230 -6.69 4.98 -2.15
C MET A 230 -5.81 4.33 -1.08
N PHE A 231 -4.59 3.90 -1.44
CA PHE A 231 -3.63 3.25 -0.53
C PHE A 231 -4.13 1.92 0.07
N CYS A 232 -4.87 1.12 -0.69
CA CYS A 232 -5.44 -0.16 -0.20
C CYS A 232 -5.24 -1.38 -1.13
N MET A 233 -5.12 -1.20 -2.45
CA MET A 233 -5.11 -2.34 -3.39
C MET A 233 -3.93 -3.33 -3.23
N HIS A 234 -2.83 -2.88 -2.64
CA HIS A 234 -1.65 -3.71 -2.42
C HIS A 234 -1.88 -4.80 -1.36
N TYR A 235 -2.86 -4.64 -0.46
CA TYR A 235 -3.23 -5.70 0.49
C TYR A 235 -3.87 -6.91 -0.21
N ALA A 236 -4.54 -6.72 -1.35
CA ALA A 236 -5.13 -7.81 -2.14
C ALA A 236 -4.08 -8.71 -2.82
N PHE A 237 -2.83 -8.23 -2.97
CA PHE A 237 -1.72 -8.97 -3.58
C PHE A 237 -1.08 -10.01 -2.64
N GLU A 238 -1.68 -10.26 -1.47
CA GLU A 238 -1.40 -11.40 -0.60
C GLU A 238 -1.39 -12.74 -1.36
N ASN A 239 -2.39 -12.95 -2.22
CA ASN A 239 -2.52 -14.14 -3.04
C ASN A 239 -3.36 -13.86 -4.30
N GLU A 240 -3.30 -14.79 -5.26
CA GLU A 240 -4.00 -14.67 -6.54
C GLU A 240 -5.53 -14.55 -6.39
N ALA A 241 -6.13 -15.28 -5.44
CA ALA A 241 -7.58 -15.28 -5.24
C ALA A 241 -8.08 -13.91 -4.76
N LYS A 242 -7.41 -13.29 -3.78
CA LYS A 242 -7.74 -11.93 -3.30
C LYS A 242 -7.53 -10.88 -4.39
N ALA A 243 -6.46 -10.96 -5.17
CA ALA A 243 -6.22 -10.03 -6.29
C ALA A 243 -7.30 -10.15 -7.39
N LYS A 244 -7.75 -11.37 -7.70
CA LYS A 244 -8.86 -11.63 -8.64
C LYS A 244 -10.22 -11.21 -8.07
N GLY A 245 -10.48 -11.45 -6.79
CA GLY A 245 -11.71 -11.02 -6.11
C GLY A 245 -11.85 -9.49 -6.08
N MET A 246 -10.76 -8.79 -5.73
CA MET A 246 -10.66 -7.33 -5.82
C MET A 246 -10.99 -6.83 -7.24
N LEU A 247 -10.36 -7.38 -8.28
CA LEU A 247 -10.62 -6.98 -9.67
C LEU A 247 -12.05 -7.32 -10.12
N ALA A 248 -12.61 -8.46 -9.71
CA ALA A 248 -14.00 -8.81 -9.97
C ALA A 248 -14.97 -7.81 -9.36
N ASN A 249 -14.71 -7.36 -8.13
CA ASN A 249 -15.53 -6.36 -7.44
C ASN A 249 -15.44 -4.97 -8.11
N VAL A 250 -14.22 -4.49 -8.40
CA VAL A 250 -13.99 -3.23 -9.13
C VAL A 250 -14.68 -3.26 -10.50
N ALA A 251 -14.41 -4.29 -11.29
CA ALA A 251 -14.87 -4.39 -12.67
C ALA A 251 -16.34 -4.79 -12.82
N GLY A 252 -16.92 -5.43 -11.80
CA GLY A 252 -18.35 -5.75 -11.70
C GLY A 252 -19.18 -4.55 -11.25
N SER A 253 -18.63 -3.69 -10.37
CA SER A 253 -19.32 -2.49 -9.91
C SER A 253 -19.30 -1.35 -10.92
N LEU A 254 -18.30 -1.30 -11.82
CA LEU A 254 -18.20 -0.25 -12.84
C LEU A 254 -19.16 -0.43 -14.01
N LYS A 255 -19.85 0.66 -14.37
CA LYS A 255 -20.54 0.74 -15.67
C LYS A 255 -19.53 0.84 -16.82
N LYS A 256 -19.96 0.51 -18.05
CA LYS A 256 -19.17 0.78 -19.27
C LYS A 256 -18.84 2.27 -19.37
N GLY A 257 -17.56 2.57 -19.57
CA GLY A 257 -17.00 3.92 -19.57
C GLY A 257 -16.74 4.53 -18.19
N GLY A 258 -16.97 3.77 -17.11
CA GLY A 258 -16.58 4.16 -15.75
C GLY A 258 -15.06 4.12 -15.53
N ARG A 259 -14.62 4.75 -14.44
CA ARG A 259 -13.20 4.96 -14.09
C ARG A 259 -12.83 4.19 -12.83
N PHE A 260 -11.77 3.38 -12.89
CA PHE A 260 -11.12 2.84 -11.70
C PHE A 260 -9.88 3.68 -11.38
N LEU A 261 -9.92 4.50 -10.35
CA LEU A 261 -8.80 5.37 -9.96
C LEU A 261 -8.21 4.97 -8.61
N GLY A 262 -6.93 5.24 -8.40
CA GLY A 262 -6.31 4.86 -7.15
C GLY A 262 -4.86 5.30 -6.96
N VAL A 263 -4.33 4.89 -5.82
CA VAL A 263 -2.95 5.12 -5.39
C VAL A 263 -2.40 3.82 -4.80
N ALA A 264 -1.21 3.44 -5.25
CA ALA A 264 -0.51 2.25 -4.78
C ALA A 264 1.00 2.48 -4.67
N PRO A 265 1.71 1.70 -3.82
CA PRO A 265 3.15 1.55 -3.85
C PRO A 265 3.65 1.25 -5.26
N ASN A 266 4.66 1.99 -5.71
CA ASN A 266 5.20 1.84 -7.05
C ASN A 266 6.20 0.69 -7.10
N SER A 267 5.86 -0.40 -7.79
CA SER A 267 6.75 -1.56 -7.94
C SER A 267 8.09 -1.23 -8.61
N ASP A 268 8.17 -0.17 -9.42
CA ASP A 268 9.46 0.28 -9.99
C ASP A 268 10.38 0.88 -8.91
N ALA A 269 9.81 1.58 -7.92
CA ALA A 269 10.57 2.09 -6.78
C ALA A 269 10.98 0.96 -5.83
N ILE A 270 10.10 -0.03 -5.63
CA ILE A 270 10.41 -1.24 -4.85
C ILE A 270 11.53 -2.06 -5.53
N ARG A 271 11.43 -2.24 -6.86
CA ARG A 271 12.44 -2.89 -7.69
C ARG A 271 13.80 -2.20 -7.54
N LEU A 272 13.85 -0.88 -7.71
CA LEU A 272 15.08 -0.11 -7.58
C LEU A 272 15.71 -0.23 -6.19
N GLY A 273 14.90 -0.27 -5.12
CA GLY A 273 15.37 -0.52 -3.76
C GLY A 273 16.01 -1.90 -3.60
N VAL A 274 15.39 -2.94 -4.16
CA VAL A 274 15.91 -4.32 -4.18
C VAL A 274 17.19 -4.44 -5.01
N GLU A 275 17.24 -3.88 -6.22
CA GLU A 275 18.43 -3.87 -7.07
C GLU A 275 19.60 -3.13 -6.38
N THR A 276 19.34 -1.95 -5.82
CA THR A 276 20.33 -1.16 -5.08
C THR A 276 20.87 -1.90 -3.86
N PHE A 277 20.03 -2.66 -3.15
CA PHE A 277 20.44 -3.52 -2.04
C PHE A 277 21.41 -4.62 -2.53
N HIS A 278 21.03 -5.37 -3.55
CA HIS A 278 21.87 -6.45 -4.10
C HIS A 278 23.18 -5.95 -4.68
N GLU A 279 23.19 -4.78 -5.34
CA GLU A 279 24.43 -4.13 -5.77
C GLU A 279 25.36 -3.80 -4.61
N ARG A 280 24.84 -3.26 -3.50
CA ARG A 280 25.64 -2.95 -2.30
C ARG A 280 26.23 -4.22 -1.69
N GLN A 281 25.44 -5.30 -1.62
CA GLN A 281 25.91 -6.60 -1.14
C GLN A 281 26.99 -7.20 -2.05
N ALA A 282 26.83 -7.14 -3.37
CA ALA A 282 27.85 -7.59 -4.33
C ALA A 282 29.15 -6.78 -4.20
N LYS A 283 29.06 -5.45 -4.06
CA LYS A 283 30.21 -4.56 -3.84
C LYS A 283 30.92 -4.86 -2.52
N ALA A 284 30.18 -5.14 -1.44
CA ALA A 284 30.75 -5.52 -0.13
C ALA A 284 31.41 -6.92 -0.15
N ALA A 285 30.82 -7.88 -0.87
CA ALA A 285 31.45 -9.20 -1.07
C ALA A 285 32.75 -9.08 -1.87
N ALA A 286 32.77 -8.28 -2.95
CA ALA A 286 33.96 -8.06 -3.77
C ALA A 286 35.10 -7.36 -3.01
N SER A 287 34.80 -6.36 -2.16
CA SER A 287 35.83 -5.72 -1.32
C SER A 287 36.42 -6.67 -0.28
N ASN A 288 35.61 -7.56 0.30
CA ASN A 288 36.08 -8.59 1.25
C ASN A 288 36.99 -9.64 0.59
N LEU A 289 36.77 -9.97 -0.69
CA LEU A 289 37.65 -10.89 -1.44
C LEU A 289 39.03 -10.26 -1.74
N ASN A 290 39.07 -8.96 -2.05
CA ASN A 290 40.33 -8.24 -2.30
C ASN A 290 41.10 -7.87 -1.01
N GLY A 291 40.48 -8.02 0.16
CA GLY A 291 41.09 -7.69 1.47
C GLY A 291 42.00 -8.76 2.08
N LYS A 292 42.12 -9.96 1.47
CA LYS A 292 43.00 -11.03 1.98
C LYS A 292 44.45 -10.78 1.56
N PRO A 293 45.41 -10.54 2.48
CA PRO A 293 46.80 -10.41 2.12
C PRO A 293 47.32 -11.76 1.57
N ARG A 294 47.92 -11.76 0.38
CA ARG A 294 48.70 -12.91 -0.09
C ARG A 294 49.86 -13.11 0.88
N GLY A 295 50.00 -14.35 1.36
CA GLY A 295 51.11 -14.73 2.23
C GLY A 295 52.46 -14.40 1.60
N THR A 296 53.37 -13.92 2.45
CA THR A 296 54.76 -13.58 2.12
C THR A 296 55.48 -14.70 1.39
N VAL A 297 56.17 -14.36 0.29
CA VAL A 297 57.37 -15.08 -0.15
C VAL A 297 58.46 -14.05 -0.39
N ASP A 298 59.53 -14.12 0.42
CA ASP A 298 60.68 -13.24 0.32
C ASP A 298 61.47 -13.47 -0.97
N GLY A 299 61.94 -12.38 -1.60
CA GLY A 299 62.70 -12.43 -2.84
C GLY A 299 63.42 -11.12 -3.15
N LYS A 300 64.55 -10.86 -2.48
CA LYS A 300 65.38 -9.67 -2.71
C LYS A 300 66.12 -9.74 -4.05
N SER A 301 66.03 -8.70 -4.86
CA SER A 301 67.17 -8.22 -5.67
C SER A 301 67.00 -6.77 -6.10
N ASN A 302 67.97 -5.92 -5.75
CA ASN A 302 68.06 -4.53 -6.22
C ASN A 302 68.60 -4.46 -7.65
N ALA A 303 68.11 -3.49 -8.44
CA ALA A 303 68.92 -2.75 -9.39
C ALA A 303 68.29 -1.37 -9.63
N ALA A 304 69.09 -0.31 -9.53
CA ALA A 304 68.68 1.08 -9.80
C ALA A 304 69.48 1.64 -10.98
N LEU A 305 68.89 2.57 -11.74
CA LEU A 305 69.48 3.66 -12.56
C LEU A 305 68.32 4.22 -13.43
N SER A 306 67.75 5.39 -13.17
CA SER A 306 68.26 6.77 -13.31
C SER A 306 67.91 7.42 -14.66
N SER A 307 66.92 8.32 -14.61
CA SER A 307 66.80 9.58 -15.35
C SER A 307 67.09 9.66 -16.86
N THR A 308 66.11 10.12 -17.63
CA THR A 308 66.22 11.37 -18.40
C THR A 308 64.83 11.98 -18.62
N ALA A 309 64.74 13.31 -18.61
CA ALA A 309 63.48 14.04 -18.77
C ALA A 309 63.29 14.52 -20.22
N SER A 310 62.03 14.66 -20.65
CA SER A 310 61.65 15.59 -21.72
C SER A 310 60.24 16.14 -21.48
N ARG A 311 59.92 17.27 -22.11
CA ARG A 311 59.07 18.32 -21.51
C ARG A 311 57.99 18.85 -22.49
N VAL A 312 56.72 18.86 -22.03
CA VAL A 312 55.61 19.78 -22.46
C VAL A 312 55.06 19.54 -23.89
N PRO A 313 53.80 19.92 -24.25
CA PRO A 313 52.83 20.77 -23.53
C PRO A 313 51.46 20.15 -23.17
N ALA A 314 50.72 20.92 -22.36
CA ALA A 314 49.29 20.75 -22.11
C ALA A 314 48.43 21.37 -23.24
N SER A 315 47.23 20.83 -23.47
CA SER A 315 46.20 21.44 -24.31
C SER A 315 44.80 21.20 -23.74
N ALA A 316 44.07 22.30 -23.53
CA ALA A 316 42.62 22.47 -23.33
C ALA A 316 41.73 21.23 -23.09
N SER A 317 41.14 21.17 -21.90
CA SER A 317 39.92 20.40 -21.64
C SER A 317 38.73 21.09 -22.31
N GLN A 318 38.10 20.44 -23.30
CA GLN A 318 36.77 20.83 -23.78
C GLN A 318 35.70 19.97 -23.10
N GLU A 319 34.61 20.60 -22.67
CA GLU A 319 33.42 19.92 -22.18
C GLU A 319 32.77 19.10 -23.30
N THR A 320 32.53 17.80 -23.07
CA THR A 320 31.69 16.98 -23.95
C THR A 320 30.31 16.83 -23.35
N GLN A 321 29.34 17.56 -23.91
CA GLN A 321 27.93 17.46 -23.58
C GLN A 321 27.33 16.09 -23.96
N ALA A 322 26.29 15.68 -23.23
CA ALA A 322 25.47 14.51 -23.55
C ALA A 322 24.63 14.74 -24.82
N PRO A 323 24.30 13.68 -25.60
CA PRO A 323 23.69 13.83 -26.92
C PRO A 323 22.20 14.21 -26.87
N SER A 324 21.88 15.33 -27.53
CA SER A 324 20.52 15.76 -27.85
C SER A 324 19.98 15.03 -29.08
N TRP A 325 18.83 14.37 -28.96
CA TRP A 325 18.08 13.87 -30.12
C TRP A 325 17.06 14.93 -30.59
N LYS A 326 17.35 15.57 -31.73
CA LYS A 326 16.45 16.56 -32.33
C LYS A 326 15.25 15.88 -33.01
N ARG A 327 14.04 16.36 -32.69
CA ARG A 327 12.86 16.15 -33.55
C ARG A 327 13.02 17.00 -34.81
N LYS A 328 12.64 16.47 -35.98
CA LYS A 328 12.45 17.28 -37.19
C LYS A 328 11.08 17.96 -37.11
N ALA A 329 11.06 19.27 -37.37
CA ALA A 329 9.85 19.99 -37.69
C ALA A 329 9.39 19.62 -39.12
N VAL A 330 8.09 19.80 -39.37
CA VAL A 330 7.51 19.84 -40.71
C VAL A 330 6.57 21.06 -40.71
N ASP A 331 6.67 21.89 -41.74
CA ASP A 331 6.15 23.25 -41.71
C ASP A 331 4.61 23.34 -41.81
N GLU A 332 4.02 24.29 -41.09
CA GLU A 332 2.63 24.73 -41.31
C GLU A 332 2.54 25.56 -42.60
N VAL A 333 1.48 25.35 -43.37
CA VAL A 333 1.11 26.21 -44.51
C VAL A 333 -0.38 26.52 -44.41
N ASP A 334 -0.71 27.82 -44.40
CA ASP A 334 -2.07 28.34 -44.28
C ASP A 334 -2.98 27.93 -45.45
N GLY A 335 -4.28 27.74 -45.16
CA GLY A 335 -5.31 27.60 -46.19
C GLY A 335 -6.70 27.19 -45.70
N GLU A 336 -7.58 28.16 -45.42
CA GLU A 336 -9.03 27.93 -45.55
C GLU A 336 -9.36 27.51 -47.00
N PRO A 337 -10.40 26.68 -47.21
CA PRO A 337 -11.60 27.28 -47.79
C PRO A 337 -12.95 26.63 -47.43
N THR A 338 -13.91 27.49 -47.06
CA THR A 338 -15.34 27.52 -47.46
C THR A 338 -16.24 26.27 -47.38
N ALA A 339 -17.43 26.49 -46.82
CA ALA A 339 -18.52 25.52 -46.78
C ALA A 339 -19.08 25.07 -48.14
N LYS A 340 -19.52 23.81 -48.22
CA LYS A 340 -20.57 23.38 -49.17
C LYS A 340 -21.69 22.61 -48.48
N LYS A 341 -22.89 23.14 -48.66
CA LYS A 341 -24.20 22.55 -48.39
C LYS A 341 -24.42 21.34 -49.32
N VAL A 342 -24.81 20.19 -48.77
CA VAL A 342 -25.45 19.09 -49.51
C VAL A 342 -26.68 18.63 -48.72
N GLU A 343 -27.72 18.24 -49.45
CA GLU A 343 -29.10 18.23 -48.97
C GLU A 343 -29.56 16.85 -48.46
N ARG A 344 -30.71 16.84 -47.77
CA ARG A 344 -31.47 15.62 -47.47
C ARG A 344 -31.76 14.84 -48.74
N SER A 345 -31.79 13.51 -48.60
CA SER A 345 -32.81 12.70 -49.25
C SER A 345 -33.41 11.76 -48.20
N ASP A 346 -34.74 11.76 -48.11
CA ASP A 346 -35.49 10.79 -47.35
C ASP A 346 -35.61 9.51 -48.18
N GLU A 347 -35.52 8.33 -47.57
CA GLU A 347 -36.26 7.18 -48.08
C GLU A 347 -36.67 6.24 -46.95
N SER A 348 -37.80 5.56 -47.15
CA SER A 348 -38.49 4.88 -46.06
C SER A 348 -39.16 3.57 -46.50
N ASN A 349 -39.20 2.63 -45.56
CA ASN A 349 -40.27 1.64 -45.37
C ASN A 349 -40.19 0.29 -46.12
N SER A 350 -40.79 -0.73 -45.47
CA SER A 350 -41.06 -2.12 -45.91
C SER A 350 -39.84 -3.06 -46.05
N LYS A 351 -39.91 -4.37 -45.78
CA LYS A 351 -40.90 -5.28 -45.15
C LYS A 351 -40.11 -6.57 -44.75
N THR A 352 -40.23 -7.11 -43.54
CA THR A 352 -41.14 -8.21 -43.12
C THR A 352 -40.70 -9.64 -43.52
N GLU A 353 -40.70 -10.53 -42.53
CA GLU A 353 -40.76 -12.02 -42.57
C GLU A 353 -39.60 -12.86 -43.15
N ILE A 354 -38.89 -13.56 -42.26
CA ILE A 354 -39.00 -15.03 -42.17
C ILE A 354 -39.32 -15.39 -40.70
N ALA A 355 -40.28 -16.29 -40.49
CA ALA A 355 -40.72 -16.78 -39.18
C ALA A 355 -40.88 -18.32 -39.19
N ALA A 356 -41.26 -18.88 -38.03
CA ALA A 356 -41.47 -20.31 -37.71
C ALA A 356 -40.19 -21.14 -37.50
N ALA A 357 -40.10 -22.06 -36.53
CA ALA A 357 -40.92 -22.41 -35.35
C ALA A 357 -39.97 -23.14 -34.34
N ILE A 358 -40.27 -23.53 -33.09
CA ILE A 358 -41.46 -24.11 -32.44
C ILE A 358 -41.43 -23.74 -30.94
N ASN A 359 -42.59 -23.66 -30.28
CA ASN A 359 -42.71 -23.44 -28.84
C ASN A 359 -43.83 -24.31 -28.24
N VAL A 360 -43.53 -25.25 -27.32
CA VAL A 360 -44.50 -25.89 -26.39
C VAL A 360 -43.82 -26.28 -25.07
N LEU A 361 -44.14 -25.54 -24.00
CA LEU A 361 -44.45 -25.92 -22.60
C LEU A 361 -44.13 -27.36 -22.11
N THR A 362 -43.48 -27.52 -20.94
CA THR A 362 -44.14 -27.72 -19.60
C THR A 362 -43.15 -28.06 -18.46
N GLU A 363 -43.28 -27.31 -17.36
CA GLU A 363 -43.14 -27.64 -15.91
C GLU A 363 -41.92 -28.36 -15.26
N PRO A 364 -41.63 -28.09 -13.95
CA PRO A 364 -40.43 -28.55 -13.24
C PRO A 364 -40.63 -29.86 -12.44
N PRO A 365 -39.53 -30.58 -12.08
CA PRO A 365 -39.62 -31.78 -11.24
C PRO A 365 -39.85 -31.44 -9.76
N SER A 366 -40.80 -32.16 -9.16
CA SER A 366 -41.17 -32.14 -7.74
C SER A 366 -40.40 -33.17 -6.91
N ASP A 367 -40.23 -32.90 -5.60
CA ASP A 367 -39.65 -33.83 -4.62
C ASP A 367 -40.45 -35.13 -4.43
N PRO A 368 -39.79 -36.25 -4.06
CA PRO A 368 -40.41 -37.41 -3.41
C PRO A 368 -40.25 -37.37 -1.87
N PRO A 369 -41.12 -38.05 -1.10
CA PRO A 369 -41.34 -37.73 0.32
C PRO A 369 -40.61 -38.61 1.36
N PHE A 370 -40.38 -37.99 2.52
CA PHE A 370 -40.52 -38.51 3.89
C PHE A 370 -40.43 -40.03 4.16
N ASN A 371 -39.44 -40.43 4.98
CA ASN A 371 -39.73 -41.06 6.27
C ASN A 371 -38.49 -41.01 7.18
N GLY A 372 -38.69 -40.71 8.46
CA GLY A 372 -37.63 -40.72 9.46
C GLY A 372 -37.98 -41.66 10.61
N GLU A 373 -37.00 -42.41 11.10
CA GLU A 373 -37.03 -43.03 12.43
C GLU A 373 -35.66 -42.85 13.12
N ASN A 374 -35.68 -42.85 14.45
CA ASN A 374 -34.57 -42.48 15.32
C ASN A 374 -33.56 -43.64 15.49
N PHE A 375 -32.28 -43.34 15.75
CA PHE A 375 -31.70 -43.56 17.10
C PHE A 375 -30.30 -42.93 17.27
N GLU A 376 -29.95 -42.62 18.52
CA GLU A 376 -28.66 -42.06 18.96
C GLU A 376 -27.57 -43.15 19.21
N PRO A 377 -26.29 -42.78 19.45
CA PRO A 377 -25.14 -43.66 19.24
C PRO A 377 -24.56 -44.34 20.50
N GLU A 378 -23.88 -45.49 20.34
CA GLU A 378 -22.95 -46.01 21.36
C GLU A 378 -21.61 -46.58 20.83
N HIS A 379 -20.53 -45.96 21.29
CA HIS A 379 -19.31 -46.54 21.89
C HIS A 379 -18.71 -47.93 21.50
N LYS A 380 -17.41 -47.84 21.13
CA LYS A 380 -16.21 -48.48 21.76
C LYS A 380 -15.59 -49.79 21.22
N LYS A 381 -14.25 -49.67 21.04
CA LYS A 381 -13.13 -50.60 21.31
C LYS A 381 -12.65 -51.62 20.23
N LEU A 382 -11.45 -51.31 19.70
CA LEU A 382 -10.17 -52.01 19.93
C LEU A 382 -10.16 -53.56 19.89
N ASN A 383 -9.38 -54.18 18.99
CA ASN A 383 -8.07 -54.79 19.36
C ASN A 383 -7.16 -55.15 18.17
N ASP A 384 -5.86 -55.32 18.45
CA ASP A 384 -4.79 -55.68 17.52
C ASP A 384 -4.83 -57.14 17.01
N GLN A 385 -4.12 -57.46 15.90
CA GLN A 385 -2.83 -58.20 15.98
C GLN A 385 -2.16 -58.53 14.62
N LYS A 386 -0.83 -58.29 14.60
CA LYS A 386 0.28 -59.08 13.99
C LYS A 386 0.24 -59.55 12.53
N ILE A 387 1.31 -59.19 11.80
CA ILE A 387 2.05 -60.13 10.92
C ILE A 387 3.56 -59.94 11.19
N ASP A 388 4.27 -61.04 11.44
CA ASP A 388 5.72 -61.10 11.67
C ASP A 388 6.52 -61.40 10.38
N ALA A 389 7.84 -61.33 10.47
CA ALA A 389 8.76 -61.06 9.35
C ALA A 389 9.40 -62.27 8.62
N ALA A 390 10.28 -61.92 7.67
CA ALA A 390 11.33 -62.69 6.98
C ALA A 390 10.96 -63.42 5.66
N ALA A 391 11.87 -63.64 4.70
CA ALA A 391 13.10 -62.95 4.25
C ALA A 391 13.71 -63.74 3.06
N ASP A 392 14.22 -63.10 2.00
CA ASP A 392 15.40 -63.61 1.27
C ASP A 392 16.12 -62.53 0.43
N LYS A 393 17.34 -62.84 -0.07
CA LYS A 393 18.39 -61.89 -0.50
C LYS A 393 18.81 -61.97 -1.99
N LYS A 394 19.69 -61.01 -2.38
CA LYS A 394 20.65 -60.97 -3.51
C LYS A 394 20.15 -60.40 -4.85
N ASP A 395 20.96 -59.82 -5.74
CA ASP A 395 22.35 -59.25 -5.75
C ASP A 395 22.47 -58.42 -7.08
N SER A 396 23.29 -57.37 -7.30
CA SER A 396 24.07 -56.46 -6.44
C SER A 396 24.68 -55.30 -7.29
N ARG A 397 25.12 -54.19 -6.66
CA ARG A 397 26.10 -53.16 -7.12
C ARG A 397 25.79 -52.21 -8.31
N THR A 398 25.80 -50.92 -7.99
CA THR A 398 26.69 -49.92 -8.63
C THR A 398 27.17 -48.91 -7.57
N GLU A 399 28.42 -48.46 -7.63
CA GLU A 399 29.01 -47.48 -6.70
C GLU A 399 29.00 -46.06 -7.30
N SER A 400 28.79 -45.05 -6.46
CA SER A 400 29.21 -43.66 -6.69
C SER A 400 29.37 -42.95 -5.34
N ASP A 401 30.38 -42.09 -5.22
CA ASP A 401 30.93 -41.57 -3.97
C ASP A 401 29.97 -40.77 -3.06
N PRO A 402 30.24 -40.68 -1.75
CA PRO A 402 29.48 -39.83 -0.83
C PRO A 402 29.83 -38.36 -1.05
N GLU A 403 28.87 -37.56 -1.50
CA GLU A 403 29.01 -36.10 -1.46
C GLU A 403 29.22 -35.63 -0.02
N SER A 404 30.23 -34.77 0.13
CA SER A 404 30.56 -34.13 1.40
C SER A 404 29.38 -33.28 1.87
N ASN A 405 28.70 -33.73 2.93
CA ASN A 405 27.66 -32.98 3.61
C ASN A 405 28.29 -31.78 4.34
N VAL A 406 28.55 -30.71 3.59
CA VAL A 406 28.96 -29.41 4.15
C VAL A 406 27.76 -28.89 4.94
N PRO A 407 27.92 -28.55 6.23
CA PRO A 407 26.83 -27.92 6.95
C PRO A 407 26.48 -26.61 6.24
N GLU A 408 25.24 -26.47 5.77
CA GLU A 408 24.68 -25.17 5.43
C GLU A 408 24.73 -24.32 6.70
N GLY A 409 25.78 -23.49 6.80
CA GLY A 409 25.91 -22.59 7.94
C GLY A 409 24.74 -21.63 7.92
N ASP A 410 24.15 -21.38 9.11
CA ASP A 410 23.03 -20.46 9.34
C ASP A 410 23.34 -19.03 8.89
N GLN A 411 23.35 -18.78 7.58
CA GLN A 411 23.38 -17.46 7.01
C GLN A 411 21.99 -16.87 7.25
N GLN A 412 21.91 -15.98 8.23
CA GLN A 412 20.71 -15.17 8.44
C GLN A 412 20.30 -14.55 7.09
N PRO A 413 19.01 -14.66 6.70
CA PRO A 413 18.58 -14.28 5.35
C PRO A 413 18.94 -12.82 5.08
N LEU A 414 19.38 -12.54 3.86
CA LEU A 414 19.75 -11.19 3.44
C LEU A 414 18.49 -10.34 3.28
N VAL A 415 18.10 -9.71 4.39
CA VAL A 415 16.95 -8.81 4.48
C VAL A 415 17.22 -7.53 3.68
N ALA A 416 16.51 -7.38 2.56
CA ALA A 416 16.49 -6.14 1.81
C ALA A 416 15.72 -5.07 2.60
N GLU A 417 16.41 -3.97 2.93
CA GLU A 417 15.88 -2.88 3.75
C GLU A 417 16.41 -1.53 3.24
N TRP A 418 15.52 -0.54 3.16
CA TRP A 418 15.87 0.85 2.84
C TRP A 418 14.83 1.83 3.40
N GLY A 419 15.16 3.12 3.37
CA GLY A 419 14.32 4.18 3.90
C GLY A 419 15.15 5.37 4.39
N ASN A 420 14.52 6.26 5.14
CA ASN A 420 15.12 7.45 5.74
C ASN A 420 14.63 7.66 7.18
N GLY A 421 14.73 8.89 7.71
CA GLY A 421 14.30 9.24 9.07
C GLY A 421 12.81 9.08 9.37
N ILE A 422 11.94 8.99 8.34
CA ILE A 422 10.47 8.94 8.50
C ILE A 422 9.79 7.71 7.90
N TYR A 423 10.38 7.04 6.90
CA TYR A 423 9.82 5.83 6.27
C TYR A 423 10.85 4.71 6.16
N ARG A 424 10.40 3.45 6.17
CA ARG A 424 11.24 2.27 5.94
C ARG A 424 10.46 1.16 5.24
N VAL A 425 11.08 0.53 4.26
CA VAL A 425 10.62 -0.68 3.57
C VAL A 425 11.54 -1.83 3.97
N ARG A 426 10.98 -2.97 4.36
CA ARG A 426 11.76 -4.13 4.82
C ARG A 426 11.16 -5.45 4.35
N PHE A 427 11.94 -6.28 3.67
CA PHE A 427 11.52 -7.62 3.28
C PHE A 427 11.84 -8.66 4.37
N PRO A 428 10.94 -9.60 4.68
CA PRO A 428 11.16 -10.60 5.72
C PRO A 428 12.15 -11.72 5.32
N GLY A 429 12.56 -11.78 4.05
CA GLY A 429 13.45 -12.78 3.51
C GLY A 429 14.08 -12.35 2.18
N ASN A 430 14.68 -13.30 1.46
CA ASN A 430 15.41 -13.04 0.22
C ASN A 430 14.50 -12.42 -0.86
N THR A 431 15.01 -11.40 -1.55
CA THR A 431 14.36 -10.73 -2.68
C THR A 431 15.02 -11.12 -4.01
N PRO A 432 14.30 -11.06 -5.14
CA PRO A 432 14.84 -11.44 -6.44
C PRO A 432 15.99 -10.50 -6.86
N THR A 433 17.14 -11.06 -7.22
CA THR A 433 18.36 -10.31 -7.56
C THR A 433 18.23 -9.52 -8.87
N ASP A 434 17.36 -9.96 -9.77
CA ASP A 434 17.00 -9.28 -11.01
C ASP A 434 15.84 -8.28 -10.85
N GLY A 435 15.34 -8.10 -9.61
CA GLY A 435 14.20 -7.25 -9.29
C GLY A 435 12.87 -7.67 -9.92
N ILE A 436 12.75 -8.90 -10.46
CA ILE A 436 11.51 -9.40 -11.09
C ILE A 436 10.77 -10.31 -10.11
N PHE A 437 9.67 -9.80 -9.56
CA PHE A 437 8.81 -10.51 -8.61
C PHE A 437 7.96 -11.59 -9.32
N ARG A 438 8.34 -12.88 -9.17
CA ARG A 438 7.64 -14.05 -9.73
C ARG A 438 7.43 -15.14 -8.67
N PRO A 439 6.21 -15.65 -8.44
CA PRO A 439 4.92 -15.27 -9.05
C PRO A 439 4.55 -13.81 -8.72
N PRO A 440 3.55 -13.21 -9.38
CA PRO A 440 3.23 -11.78 -9.19
C PRO A 440 2.44 -11.46 -7.90
N TYR A 441 2.38 -12.39 -6.94
CA TYR A 441 1.63 -12.30 -5.68
C TYR A 441 2.49 -12.79 -4.50
N GLY A 442 2.10 -12.46 -3.26
CA GLY A 442 2.71 -13.01 -2.04
C GLY A 442 4.05 -12.38 -1.63
N TRP A 443 4.57 -11.42 -2.39
CA TRP A 443 5.81 -10.69 -2.07
C TRP A 443 5.58 -9.67 -0.96
N LYS A 444 5.55 -10.18 0.28
CA LYS A 444 5.33 -9.41 1.50
C LYS A 444 6.52 -8.51 1.83
N TYR A 445 6.24 -7.28 2.21
CA TYR A 445 7.19 -6.40 2.90
C TYR A 445 6.50 -5.69 4.08
N SER A 446 7.26 -5.30 5.09
CA SER A 446 6.79 -4.39 6.13
C SER A 446 7.03 -2.96 5.70
N TYR A 447 5.98 -2.15 5.75
CA TYR A 447 6.05 -0.70 5.55
C TYR A 447 5.94 0.02 6.90
N PHE A 448 6.89 0.91 7.16
CA PHE A 448 6.87 1.83 8.29
C PHE A 448 6.78 3.25 7.76
N LEU A 449 5.87 4.03 8.33
CA LEU A 449 5.77 5.47 8.10
C LEU A 449 5.41 6.16 9.42
N GLU A 450 6.29 7.04 9.87
CA GLU A 450 6.17 7.76 11.13
C GLU A 450 4.76 8.40 11.32
N GLU A 451 4.16 8.18 12.49
CA GLU A 451 2.82 8.67 12.87
C GLU A 451 1.64 8.21 11.97
N ALA A 452 1.85 7.25 11.06
CA ALA A 452 0.82 6.82 10.11
C ALA A 452 0.70 5.30 9.97
N VAL A 453 1.82 4.59 9.93
CA VAL A 453 1.89 3.14 9.67
C VAL A 453 3.03 2.53 10.51
N GLU A 454 2.70 1.60 11.40
CA GLU A 454 3.68 0.93 12.28
C GLU A 454 3.95 -0.50 11.79
N GLU A 455 4.95 -0.66 10.93
CA GLU A 455 5.43 -1.94 10.35
C GLU A 455 4.32 -2.83 9.76
N VAL A 456 3.35 -2.21 9.10
CA VAL A 456 2.21 -2.93 8.52
C VAL A 456 2.69 -3.80 7.34
N PRO A 457 2.26 -5.07 7.28
CA PRO A 457 2.50 -5.93 6.13
C PRO A 457 1.73 -5.46 4.87
N GLU A 458 2.48 -5.06 3.85
CA GLU A 458 2.00 -4.77 2.49
C GLU A 458 2.56 -5.84 1.51
N TYR A 459 2.07 -5.86 0.27
CA TYR A 459 2.56 -6.76 -0.78
C TYR A 459 2.95 -5.99 -2.04
N VAL A 460 4.02 -6.42 -2.71
CA VAL A 460 4.43 -5.84 -3.99
C VAL A 460 3.33 -6.08 -5.03
N VAL A 461 3.00 -5.04 -5.80
CA VAL A 461 2.09 -5.09 -6.94
C VAL A 461 2.92 -4.96 -8.22
N PRO A 462 3.38 -6.05 -8.87
CA PRO A 462 4.22 -5.96 -10.06
C PRO A 462 3.38 -5.38 -11.21
N TRP A 463 3.66 -4.14 -11.62
CA TRP A 463 2.66 -3.34 -12.33
C TRP A 463 2.23 -3.92 -13.67
N GLU A 464 3.17 -4.42 -14.48
CA GLU A 464 2.83 -5.01 -15.78
C GLU A 464 2.04 -6.31 -15.65
N ALA A 465 2.24 -7.07 -14.56
CA ALA A 465 1.38 -8.22 -14.27
C ALA A 465 -0.02 -7.76 -13.85
N PHE A 466 -0.13 -6.76 -12.96
CA PHE A 466 -1.40 -6.18 -12.56
C PHE A 466 -2.19 -5.61 -13.76
N ARG A 467 -1.54 -4.86 -14.66
CA ARG A 467 -2.14 -4.36 -15.90
C ARG A 467 -2.69 -5.50 -16.76
N ALA A 468 -1.88 -6.53 -17.01
CA ALA A 468 -2.32 -7.68 -17.81
C ALA A 468 -3.51 -8.42 -17.16
N ILE A 469 -3.51 -8.60 -15.84
CA ILE A 469 -4.66 -9.22 -15.15
C ILE A 469 -5.88 -8.29 -15.21
N ALA A 470 -5.72 -6.96 -15.15
CA ALA A 470 -6.84 -6.01 -15.23
C ALA A 470 -7.51 -6.00 -16.63
N GLU A 471 -6.74 -6.25 -17.69
CA GLU A 471 -7.26 -6.38 -19.06
C GLU A 471 -8.27 -7.52 -19.20
N ASP A 472 -8.08 -8.66 -18.51
CA ASP A 472 -9.05 -9.77 -18.44
C ASP A 472 -10.42 -9.37 -17.84
N TYR A 473 -10.47 -8.25 -17.11
CA TYR A 473 -11.68 -7.68 -16.50
C TYR A 473 -12.25 -6.48 -17.29
N ASN A 474 -11.81 -6.28 -18.54
CA ASN A 474 -12.14 -5.13 -19.40
C ASN A 474 -11.71 -3.78 -18.79
N LEU A 475 -10.60 -3.72 -18.06
CA LEU A 475 -10.03 -2.48 -17.53
C LEU A 475 -8.76 -2.11 -18.30
N GLU A 476 -8.85 -1.05 -19.11
CA GLU A 476 -7.72 -0.54 -19.90
C GLU A 476 -6.96 0.54 -19.13
N LEU A 477 -5.62 0.49 -19.13
CA LEU A 477 -4.81 1.49 -18.44
C LEU A 477 -4.85 2.84 -19.18
N GLN A 478 -5.42 3.87 -18.55
CA GLN A 478 -5.50 5.22 -19.10
C GLN A 478 -4.41 6.14 -18.55
N TYR A 479 -4.03 5.96 -17.28
CA TYR A 479 -3.07 6.82 -16.58
C TYR A 479 -2.31 6.04 -15.52
N ARG A 480 -0.99 6.21 -15.46
CA ARG A 480 -0.13 5.78 -14.34
C ARG A 480 1.03 6.76 -14.26
N LYS A 481 1.22 7.44 -13.12
CA LYS A 481 2.34 8.37 -12.91
C LYS A 481 2.86 8.32 -11.47
N PRO A 482 4.19 8.28 -11.26
CA PRO A 482 4.79 8.51 -9.94
C PRO A 482 4.34 9.86 -9.38
N PHE A 483 4.21 9.95 -8.06
CA PHE A 483 3.75 11.15 -7.37
C PHE A 483 4.52 12.43 -7.72
N THR A 484 5.83 12.31 -7.97
CA THR A 484 6.70 13.41 -8.41
C THR A 484 6.36 13.92 -9.82
N GLU A 485 5.94 13.04 -10.72
CA GLU A 485 5.51 13.42 -12.07
C GLU A 485 4.14 14.10 -12.02
N VAL A 486 3.18 13.56 -11.25
CA VAL A 486 1.88 14.22 -10.99
C VAL A 486 2.09 15.63 -10.44
N TRP A 487 3.00 15.80 -9.48
CA TRP A 487 3.36 17.11 -8.96
C TRP A 487 3.92 18.04 -10.04
N ASN A 488 4.92 17.59 -10.79
CA ASN A 488 5.60 18.42 -11.79
C ASN A 488 4.66 18.91 -12.90
N GLU A 489 3.70 18.08 -13.32
CA GLU A 489 2.71 18.43 -14.34
C GLU A 489 1.61 19.36 -13.80
N GLU A 490 1.06 19.07 -12.62
CA GLU A 490 -0.19 19.69 -12.17
C GLU A 490 0.00 20.89 -11.23
N LYS A 491 1.19 21.06 -10.62
CA LYS A 491 1.47 22.12 -9.64
C LYS A 491 1.24 23.54 -10.16
N ASP A 492 1.38 23.78 -11.47
CA ASP A 492 1.19 25.11 -12.07
C ASP A 492 -0.09 25.20 -12.91
N SER A 493 -0.94 24.17 -12.88
CA SER A 493 -2.25 24.22 -13.53
C SER A 493 -3.17 25.27 -12.86
N PRO A 494 -4.07 25.93 -13.61
CA PRO A 494 -4.99 26.92 -13.06
C PRO A 494 -5.92 26.40 -11.94
N VAL A 495 -6.11 25.08 -11.86
CA VAL A 495 -6.97 24.42 -10.87
C VAL A 495 -6.15 23.91 -9.68
N PHE A 496 -5.06 23.18 -9.92
CA PHE A 496 -4.35 22.46 -8.86
C PHE A 496 -3.21 23.27 -8.23
N GLY A 497 -2.67 24.29 -8.91
CA GLY A 497 -1.71 25.22 -8.32
C GLY A 497 -2.30 26.01 -7.13
N PRO A 498 -3.40 26.75 -7.31
CA PRO A 498 -4.10 27.42 -6.20
C PRO A 498 -4.63 26.44 -5.14
N LEU A 499 -4.86 25.18 -5.49
CA LEU A 499 -5.20 24.14 -4.51
C LEU A 499 -3.98 23.73 -3.66
N SER A 500 -2.80 23.56 -4.27
CA SER A 500 -1.56 23.19 -3.57
C SER A 500 -1.18 24.21 -2.50
N GLU A 501 -1.37 25.49 -2.79
CA GLU A 501 -1.12 26.61 -1.87
C GLU A 501 -2.14 26.63 -0.71
N ARG A 502 -3.44 26.46 -1.01
CA ARG A 502 -4.49 26.36 0.02
C ARG A 502 -4.33 25.13 0.93
N MET A 503 -3.75 24.05 0.40
CA MET A 503 -3.48 22.81 1.14
C MET A 503 -2.14 22.83 1.88
N GLY A 504 -1.31 23.86 1.71
CA GLY A 504 -0.01 23.98 2.39
C GLY A 504 1.07 23.03 1.85
N VAL A 505 0.97 22.65 0.57
CA VAL A 505 1.97 21.82 -0.12
C VAL A 505 3.13 22.68 -0.63
N ARG A 506 2.85 23.91 -1.05
CA ARG A 506 3.84 24.92 -1.42
C ARG A 506 3.47 26.29 -0.83
N GLY A 507 4.44 27.20 -0.80
CA GLY A 507 4.24 28.60 -0.46
C GLY A 507 3.30 29.30 -1.45
N ARG A 508 2.67 30.39 -1.00
CA ARG A 508 1.78 31.20 -1.85
C ARG A 508 2.49 31.74 -3.08
N ASP A 509 1.70 32.10 -4.10
CA ASP A 509 2.16 32.81 -5.29
C ASP A 509 3.22 31.99 -6.06
N ALA A 510 2.96 30.68 -6.23
CA ALA A 510 3.90 29.69 -6.76
C ALA A 510 5.24 29.59 -5.99
N GLY A 511 5.21 29.81 -4.68
CA GLY A 511 6.36 29.70 -3.78
C GLY A 511 6.93 28.28 -3.63
N PRO A 512 8.01 28.14 -2.84
CA PRO A 512 8.74 26.87 -2.71
C PRO A 512 7.89 25.77 -2.08
N LEU A 513 8.29 24.52 -2.33
CA LEU A 513 7.69 23.35 -1.71
C LEU A 513 7.82 23.41 -0.18
N LEU A 514 6.77 23.02 0.54
CA LEU A 514 6.72 22.97 2.01
C LEU A 514 6.80 21.53 2.55
N VAL A 515 7.23 20.62 1.68
CA VAL A 515 7.47 19.19 1.94
C VAL A 515 8.98 19.01 1.97
N SER A 516 9.52 18.36 3.00
CA SER A 516 10.97 18.12 3.11
C SER A 516 11.46 17.10 2.07
N ASP A 517 12.78 17.03 1.85
CA ASP A 517 13.36 16.02 0.97
C ASP A 517 13.07 14.59 1.46
N GLU A 518 13.11 14.34 2.78
CA GLU A 518 12.75 13.05 3.38
C GLU A 518 11.26 12.71 3.18
N GLU A 519 10.38 13.71 3.32
CA GLU A 519 8.94 13.59 3.04
C GLU A 519 8.66 13.35 1.55
N MET A 520 9.40 13.99 0.65
CA MET A 520 9.28 13.78 -0.79
C MET A 520 9.81 12.42 -1.23
N GLU A 521 10.87 11.91 -0.61
CA GLU A 521 11.35 10.54 -0.84
C GLU A 521 10.26 9.51 -0.46
N ALA A 522 9.66 9.66 0.74
CA ALA A 522 8.54 8.82 1.18
C ALA A 522 7.31 8.95 0.27
N ALA A 523 7.00 10.15 -0.23
CA ALA A 523 5.93 10.37 -1.20
C ALA A 523 6.21 9.70 -2.56
N SER A 524 7.48 9.70 -2.98
CA SER A 524 7.95 9.13 -4.27
C SER A 524 7.83 7.60 -4.33
N PHE A 525 7.66 6.94 -3.18
CA PHE A 525 7.35 5.52 -3.10
C PHE A 525 6.02 5.16 -3.80
N TYR A 526 5.10 6.12 -3.98
CA TYR A 526 3.77 5.88 -4.53
C TYR A 526 3.60 6.40 -5.97
N HIS A 527 2.70 5.75 -6.71
CA HIS A 527 2.14 6.28 -7.95
C HIS A 527 0.63 6.49 -7.83
N ALA A 528 0.07 7.30 -8.71
CA ALA A 528 -1.36 7.39 -8.94
C ALA A 528 -1.71 6.76 -10.30
N PHE A 529 -2.91 6.19 -10.41
CA PHE A 529 -3.37 5.54 -11.63
C PHE A 529 -4.86 5.77 -11.92
N CYS A 530 -5.25 5.52 -13.16
CA CYS A 530 -6.63 5.43 -13.62
C CYS A 530 -6.75 4.39 -14.74
N PHE A 531 -7.71 3.48 -14.62
CA PHE A 531 -8.16 2.57 -15.68
C PHE A 531 -9.56 2.96 -16.15
N TYR A 532 -9.86 2.62 -17.40
CA TYR A 532 -11.14 2.84 -18.06
C TYR A 532 -11.85 1.50 -18.29
N LYS A 533 -13.15 1.42 -17.97
CA LYS A 533 -13.96 0.21 -18.20
C LYS A 533 -14.46 0.16 -19.65
N ILE A 534 -13.98 -0.81 -20.44
CA ILE A 534 -14.44 -1.06 -21.82
C ILE A 534 -15.84 -1.70 -21.82
#